data_AF-A0A2E3X4X0-F1
#
_entry.id   AF-A0A2E3X4X0-F1
#
_cell.length_a   1.000
_cell.length_b   1.000
_cell.length_c   1.000
_cell.angle_alpha   90.00
_cell.angle_beta   90.00
_cell.angle_gamma   90.00
#
_symmetry.space_group_name_H-M   'P 1'
#
loop_
_entity.id
_entity.type
_entity.pdbx_description
1 polymer ?
#
loop_
_entity_poly.entity_id
_entity_poly.type
_entity_poly.pdbx_seq_one_letter_code
_entity_poly.pdbx_strand_id
1 'polypeptide(L)'
;MTHREKRNHNWLKANLRLAGLLAVVAFFFFLSSLAVCGIAVWNSGGVSVVAFLCSAGLGILACLIGYVAFTAKQERIFVKDSEVMVRIGPASIEKLPLDAVECFFLGSQPLGRSGDPVASEEAAFRVGTLVVRVAERYGHLASGRRGPWACWEDGYLVVDGRWSEPLVVETLRRINGRLAVAKRQPVVDPCVLSGASEGCCG
;
A
#
# COMPACT_ATOMS: atom_id res chain seq x y z
N MET A 1 26.07 -17.95 -3.11
CA MET A 1 25.05 -17.61 -4.10
C MET A 1 24.64 -16.14 -3.93
N THR A 2 25.24 -15.31 -4.78
CA THR A 2 24.83 -13.97 -5.26
C THR A 2 23.91 -13.09 -4.39
N HIS A 3 24.56 -12.33 -3.52
CA HIS A 3 24.12 -11.12 -2.83
C HIS A 3 23.96 -9.89 -3.78
N ARG A 4 23.72 -10.15 -5.08
CA ARG A 4 23.62 -9.17 -6.16
C ARG A 4 22.20 -8.63 -6.18
N GLU A 5 22.02 -7.49 -5.51
CA GLU A 5 20.84 -6.64 -5.65
C GLU A 5 19.49 -7.34 -5.42
N LYS A 6 19.03 -7.36 -4.16
CA LYS A 6 17.67 -6.83 -3.91
C LYS A 6 17.69 -5.38 -4.38
N ARG A 7 17.66 -5.18 -5.70
CA ARG A 7 17.61 -3.88 -6.36
C ARG A 7 16.48 -3.12 -5.66
N ASN A 8 16.66 -1.84 -5.37
CA ASN A 8 15.78 -1.04 -4.55
C ASN A 8 14.37 -0.87 -5.19
N HIS A 9 13.57 -1.93 -5.23
CA HIS A 9 12.20 -1.91 -5.71
C HIS A 9 11.35 -1.09 -4.74
N ASN A 10 11.68 -1.09 -3.45
CA ASN A 10 10.82 -0.57 -2.39
C ASN A 10 11.13 0.90 -2.13
N TRP A 11 10.29 1.83 -2.60
CA TRP A 11 10.55 3.27 -2.53
C TRP A 11 9.98 3.90 -1.25
N LEU A 12 8.74 3.57 -0.91
CA LEU A 12 8.06 4.04 0.30
C LEU A 12 7.58 2.86 1.15
N LYS A 13 8.07 2.79 2.39
CA LYS A 13 7.70 1.73 3.34
C LYS A 13 6.35 2.01 3.99
N ALA A 14 5.73 0.95 4.52
CA ALA A 14 4.51 1.03 5.32
C ALA A 14 4.77 1.52 6.76
N ASN A 15 3.71 2.02 7.39
CA ASN A 15 3.67 2.28 8.82
C ASN A 15 3.54 0.97 9.62
N LEU A 16 4.68 0.42 10.06
CA LEU A 16 4.70 -0.83 10.83
C LEU A 16 4.03 -0.70 12.20
N ARG A 17 3.93 0.51 12.77
CA ARG A 17 3.26 0.73 14.06
C ARG A 17 1.76 0.46 13.94
N LEU A 18 1.14 1.04 12.92
CA LEU A 18 -0.28 0.85 12.65
C LEU A 18 -0.59 -0.60 12.27
N ALA A 19 0.25 -1.22 11.43
CA ALA A 19 0.08 -2.62 11.08
C ALA A 19 0.26 -3.57 12.28
N GLY A 20 1.17 -3.24 13.21
CA GLY A 20 1.33 -3.95 14.48
C GLY A 20 0.11 -3.84 15.38
N LEU A 21 -0.45 -2.63 15.53
CA LEU A 21 -1.68 -2.41 16.30
C LEU A 21 -2.85 -3.24 15.74
N LEU A 22 -3.05 -3.22 14.43
CA LEU A 22 -4.10 -4.02 13.79
C LEU A 22 -3.89 -5.52 14.00
N ALA A 23 -2.63 -6.00 13.96
CA ALA A 23 -2.33 -7.40 14.23
C ALA A 23 -2.64 -7.79 15.68
N VAL A 24 -2.36 -6.91 16.66
CA VAL A 24 -2.71 -7.14 18.07
C VAL A 24 -4.23 -7.20 18.26
N VAL A 25 -4.97 -6.28 17.63
CA VAL A 25 -6.45 -6.29 17.67
C VAL A 25 -7.02 -7.57 17.04
N ALA A 26 -6.51 -7.99 15.88
CA ALA A 26 -6.91 -9.24 15.24
C ALA A 26 -6.65 -10.45 16.15
N PHE A 27 -5.48 -10.50 16.78
CA PHE A 27 -5.13 -11.58 17.71
C PHE A 27 -6.03 -11.61 18.94
N PHE A 28 -6.38 -10.45 19.51
CA PHE A 28 -7.30 -10.35 20.64
C PHE A 28 -8.69 -10.91 20.29
N PHE A 29 -9.25 -10.54 19.13
CA PHE A 29 -10.54 -11.08 18.67
C PHE A 29 -10.49 -12.57 18.39
N PHE A 30 -9.37 -13.06 17.84
CA PHE A 30 -9.16 -14.48 17.62
C PHE A 30 -9.14 -15.27 18.93
N LEU A 31 -8.38 -14.80 19.94
CA LEU A 31 -8.38 -15.42 21.27
C LEU A 31 -9.75 -15.37 21.95
N SER A 32 -10.47 -14.27 21.81
CA SER A 32 -11.82 -14.12 22.35
C SER A 32 -12.79 -15.12 21.71
N SER A 33 -12.69 -15.34 20.40
CA SER A 33 -13.46 -16.36 19.67
C SER A 33 -13.20 -17.76 20.22
N LEU A 34 -11.92 -18.12 20.43
CA LEU A 34 -11.54 -19.42 21.00
C LEU A 34 -12.03 -19.58 22.44
N ALA A 35 -11.93 -18.53 23.26
CA ALA A 35 -12.39 -18.56 24.64
C ALA A 35 -13.92 -18.79 24.73
N VAL A 36 -14.71 -18.07 23.92
CA VAL A 36 -16.17 -18.27 23.85
C VAL A 36 -16.53 -19.69 23.44
N CYS A 37 -15.82 -20.23 22.42
CA CYS A 37 -16.03 -21.60 21.98
C CYS A 37 -15.68 -22.62 23.08
N GLY A 38 -14.52 -22.46 23.74
CA GLY A 38 -14.07 -23.35 24.81
C GLY A 38 -14.99 -23.36 26.03
N ILE A 39 -15.47 -22.19 26.47
CA ILE A 39 -16.41 -22.07 27.60
C ILE A 39 -17.74 -22.74 27.28
N ALA A 40 -18.23 -22.59 26.04
CA ALA A 40 -19.50 -23.21 25.62
C ALA A 40 -19.42 -24.75 25.65
N VAL A 41 -18.34 -25.32 25.10
CA VAL A 41 -18.10 -26.77 25.11
C VAL A 41 -17.98 -27.31 26.52
N TRP A 42 -17.26 -26.60 27.41
CA TRP A 42 -17.05 -27.03 28.80
C TRP A 42 -18.34 -27.09 29.62
N ASN A 43 -19.18 -26.06 29.53
CA ASN A 43 -20.35 -25.94 30.40
C ASN A 43 -21.57 -26.73 29.93
N SER A 44 -21.71 -26.97 28.62
CA SER A 44 -22.95 -27.54 28.06
C SER A 44 -22.80 -28.91 27.41
N GLY A 45 -21.59 -29.48 27.39
CA GLY A 45 -21.32 -30.76 26.73
C GLY A 45 -21.48 -30.72 25.20
N GLY A 46 -21.66 -29.52 24.63
CA GLY A 46 -21.87 -29.27 23.21
C GLY A 46 -21.70 -27.78 22.90
N VAL A 47 -21.83 -27.37 21.63
CA VAL A 47 -21.76 -25.96 21.24
C VAL A 47 -23.18 -25.45 21.01
N SER A 48 -23.67 -24.58 21.90
CA SER A 48 -24.90 -23.84 21.65
C SER A 48 -24.79 -23.06 20.33
N VAL A 49 -25.86 -23.07 19.53
CA VAL A 49 -25.92 -22.34 18.23
C VAL A 49 -25.54 -20.87 18.40
N VAL A 50 -25.95 -20.24 19.51
CA VAL A 50 -25.62 -18.84 19.80
C VAL A 50 -24.12 -18.65 20.02
N ALA A 51 -23.49 -19.52 20.82
CA ALA A 51 -22.05 -19.45 21.08
C ALA A 51 -21.24 -19.70 19.81
N PHE A 52 -21.71 -20.61 18.93
CA PHE A 52 -21.12 -20.85 17.63
C PHE A 52 -21.20 -19.61 16.72
N LEU A 53 -22.35 -18.95 16.63
CA LEU A 53 -22.50 -17.75 15.79
C LEU A 53 -21.64 -16.59 16.31
N CYS A 54 -21.57 -16.39 17.63
CA CYS A 54 -20.71 -15.37 18.22
C CYS A 54 -19.23 -15.67 17.98
N SER A 55 -18.78 -16.90 18.20
CA SER A 55 -17.37 -17.28 17.97
C SER A 55 -17.01 -17.17 16.48
N ALA A 56 -17.88 -17.62 15.58
CA ALA A 56 -17.69 -17.48 14.13
C ALA A 56 -17.62 -16.02 13.71
N GLY A 57 -18.53 -15.16 14.20
CA GLY A 57 -18.53 -13.72 13.92
C GLY A 57 -17.22 -13.04 14.36
N LEU A 58 -16.76 -13.31 15.58
CA LEU A 58 -15.48 -12.80 16.08
C LEU A 58 -14.29 -13.34 15.30
N GLY A 59 -14.31 -14.61 14.91
CA GLY A 59 -13.27 -15.24 14.09
C GLY A 59 -13.18 -14.63 12.69
N ILE A 60 -14.32 -14.42 12.02
CA ILE A 60 -14.38 -13.74 10.72
C ILE A 60 -13.84 -12.32 10.84
N LEU A 61 -14.26 -11.56 11.85
CA LEU A 61 -13.77 -10.21 12.09
C LEU A 61 -12.25 -10.19 12.33
N ALA A 62 -11.73 -11.12 13.14
CA ALA A 62 -10.30 -11.28 13.36
C ALA A 62 -9.54 -11.55 12.06
N CYS A 63 -10.06 -12.42 11.19
CA CYS A 63 -9.48 -12.71 9.88
C CYS A 63 -9.48 -11.48 8.96
N LEU A 64 -10.57 -10.69 8.93
CA LEU A 64 -10.64 -9.46 8.13
C LEU A 64 -9.62 -8.42 8.61
N ILE A 65 -9.57 -8.17 9.92
CA ILE A 65 -8.59 -7.24 10.51
C ILE A 65 -7.17 -7.75 10.27
N GLY A 66 -6.93 -9.06 10.42
CA GLY A 66 -5.64 -9.70 10.15
C GLY A 66 -5.21 -9.55 8.68
N TYR A 67 -6.13 -9.68 7.74
CA TYR A 67 -5.87 -9.43 6.32
C TYR A 67 -5.50 -7.97 6.05
N VAL A 68 -6.24 -7.02 6.65
CA VAL A 68 -5.89 -5.59 6.57
C VAL A 68 -4.53 -5.32 7.22
N ALA A 69 -4.22 -5.93 8.36
CA ALA A 69 -2.92 -5.79 9.03
C ALA A 69 -1.78 -6.33 8.15
N PHE A 70 -1.98 -7.48 7.51
CA PHE A 70 -1.00 -8.08 6.60
C PHE A 70 -0.74 -7.19 5.39
N THR A 71 -1.80 -6.73 4.73
CA THR A 71 -1.69 -5.84 3.57
C THR A 71 -1.16 -4.45 3.97
N ALA A 72 -1.44 -4.00 5.19
CA ALA A 72 -0.89 -2.77 5.73
C ALA A 72 0.63 -2.84 5.96
N LYS A 73 1.24 -4.01 6.12
CA LYS A 73 2.71 -4.19 6.17
C LYS A 73 3.38 -4.10 4.79
N GLN A 74 2.60 -4.26 3.72
CA GLN A 74 3.14 -4.24 2.37
C GLN A 74 3.55 -2.82 1.97
N GLU A 75 4.49 -2.74 1.05
CA GLU A 75 5.04 -1.47 0.58
C GLU A 75 3.99 -0.61 -0.11
N ARG A 76 4.18 0.71 0.03
CA ARG A 76 3.24 1.72 -0.51
C ARG A 76 3.61 2.14 -1.91
N ILE A 77 4.90 2.36 -2.15
CA ILE A 77 5.42 2.66 -3.47
C ILE A 77 6.59 1.74 -3.73
N PHE A 78 6.52 1.02 -4.83
CA PHE A 78 7.62 0.21 -5.31
C PHE A 78 7.70 0.25 -6.84
N VAL A 79 8.85 -0.05 -7.41
CA VAL A 79 9.01 -0.19 -8.86
C VAL A 79 8.99 -1.66 -9.21
N LYS A 80 8.37 -2.00 -10.34
CA LYS A 80 8.41 -3.33 -10.96
C LYS A 80 8.37 -3.16 -12.47
N ASP A 81 9.29 -3.80 -13.20
CA ASP A 81 9.26 -3.86 -14.68
C ASP A 81 9.03 -2.51 -15.39
N SER A 82 9.75 -1.45 -14.96
CA SER A 82 9.59 -0.06 -15.45
C SER A 82 8.26 0.62 -15.14
N GLU A 83 7.47 0.07 -14.23
CA GLU A 83 6.27 0.67 -13.67
C GLU A 83 6.49 1.07 -12.21
N VAL A 84 6.03 2.25 -11.83
CA VAL A 84 5.85 2.67 -10.44
C VAL A 84 4.50 2.15 -9.96
N MET A 85 4.56 1.23 -9.00
CA MET A 85 3.42 0.59 -8.36
C MET A 85 3.07 1.37 -7.10
N VAL A 86 1.87 1.95 -7.06
CA VAL A 86 1.36 2.71 -5.91
C VAL A 86 0.17 1.98 -5.32
N ARG A 87 0.29 1.53 -4.08
CA ARG A 87 -0.76 0.77 -3.41
C ARG A 87 -1.84 1.70 -2.87
N ILE A 88 -3.01 1.69 -3.50
CA ILE A 88 -4.14 2.55 -3.13
C ILE A 88 -5.01 1.93 -2.02
N GLY A 89 -5.00 0.60 -1.87
CA GLY A 89 -5.76 -0.10 -0.83
C GLY A 89 -5.31 -1.55 -0.60
N PRO A 90 -5.98 -2.29 0.31
CA PRO A 90 -5.58 -3.66 0.71
C PRO A 90 -5.37 -4.62 -0.44
N ALA A 91 -6.28 -4.58 -1.42
CA ALA A 91 -6.28 -5.46 -2.59
C ALA A 91 -6.03 -4.72 -3.91
N SER A 92 -5.67 -3.43 -3.87
CA SER A 92 -5.63 -2.57 -5.05
C SER A 92 -4.30 -1.81 -5.17
N ILE A 93 -3.77 -1.82 -6.38
CA ILE A 93 -2.50 -1.19 -6.76
C ILE A 93 -2.74 -0.43 -8.06
N GLU A 94 -2.29 0.82 -8.09
CA GLU A 94 -2.20 1.65 -9.26
C GLU A 94 -0.85 1.46 -9.93
N LYS A 95 -0.85 1.32 -11.24
CA LYS A 95 0.35 1.15 -12.05
C LYS A 95 0.58 2.40 -12.87
N LEU A 96 1.74 3.01 -12.71
CA LEU A 96 2.13 4.20 -13.44
C LEU A 96 3.41 3.89 -14.22
N PRO A 97 3.46 4.05 -15.55
CA PRO A 97 4.72 3.98 -16.29
C PRO A 97 5.75 4.92 -15.67
N LEU A 98 7.02 4.51 -15.59
CA LEU A 98 8.07 5.33 -14.99
C LEU A 98 8.17 6.72 -15.64
N ASP A 99 7.94 6.80 -16.95
CA ASP A 99 7.93 8.05 -17.73
C ASP A 99 6.71 8.94 -17.45
N ALA A 100 5.64 8.37 -16.89
CA ALA A 100 4.46 9.10 -16.47
C ALA A 100 4.68 9.84 -15.15
N VAL A 101 5.52 9.32 -14.26
CA VAL A 101 5.78 9.95 -12.96
C VAL A 101 6.81 11.05 -13.12
N GLU A 102 6.43 12.32 -12.98
CA GLU A 102 7.33 13.46 -13.12
C GLU A 102 8.22 13.62 -11.88
N CYS A 103 7.59 13.71 -10.72
CA CYS A 103 8.25 13.85 -9.43
C CYS A 103 7.31 13.50 -8.27
N PHE A 104 7.89 13.41 -7.08
CA PHE A 104 7.16 13.34 -5.82
C PHE A 104 7.31 14.67 -5.07
N PHE A 105 6.29 15.06 -4.30
CA PHE A 105 6.34 16.18 -3.37
C PHE A 105 5.58 15.87 -2.09
N LEU A 106 5.88 16.62 -1.02
CA LEU A 106 5.14 16.53 0.23
C LEU A 106 3.90 17.43 0.14
N GLY A 107 2.75 16.86 0.47
CA GLY A 107 1.50 17.59 0.64
C GLY A 107 1.01 17.53 2.08
N SER A 108 -0.17 18.10 2.31
CA SER A 108 -0.86 18.01 3.59
C SER A 108 -2.36 17.82 3.37
N GLN A 109 -2.94 16.78 3.94
CA GLN A 109 -4.39 16.54 3.89
C GLN A 109 -5.06 17.10 5.15
N PRO A 110 -6.00 18.05 5.04
CA PRO A 110 -6.92 18.39 6.12
C PRO A 110 -7.86 17.24 6.44
N LEU A 111 -7.99 16.91 7.73
CA LEU A 111 -8.87 15.86 8.24
C LEU A 111 -9.84 16.40 9.28
N GLY A 112 -11.08 15.92 9.23
CA GLY A 112 -12.12 16.17 10.23
C GLY A 112 -11.94 15.32 11.47
N ARG A 113 -12.78 15.50 12.50
CA ARG A 113 -12.69 14.71 13.74
C ARG A 113 -12.91 13.20 13.56
N SER A 114 -13.65 12.79 12.53
CA SER A 114 -13.81 11.38 12.16
C SER A 114 -12.54 10.77 11.54
N GLY A 115 -11.58 11.61 11.12
CA GLY A 115 -10.38 11.19 10.38
C GLY A 115 -10.58 11.11 8.87
N ASP A 116 -11.71 11.58 8.34
CA ASP A 116 -11.97 11.70 6.91
C ASP A 116 -11.41 13.00 6.33
N PRO A 117 -11.02 13.02 5.03
CA PRO A 117 -10.68 14.24 4.31
C PRO A 117 -11.81 15.28 4.35
N VAL A 118 -11.48 16.53 4.67
CA VAL A 118 -12.45 17.65 4.74
C VAL A 118 -11.89 18.91 4.06
N ALA A 119 -12.73 19.93 3.86
CA ALA A 119 -12.25 21.23 3.42
C ALA A 119 -11.31 21.85 4.47
N SER A 120 -10.37 22.70 4.04
CA SER A 120 -9.35 23.23 4.95
C SER A 120 -9.92 24.06 6.10
N GLU A 121 -11.07 24.71 5.92
CA GLU A 121 -11.71 25.53 6.95
C GLU A 121 -12.33 24.69 8.08
N GLU A 122 -12.63 23.42 7.79
CA GLU A 122 -13.26 22.46 8.72
C GLU A 122 -12.22 21.53 9.38
N ALA A 123 -10.94 21.73 9.09
CA ALA A 123 -9.87 20.82 9.48
C ALA A 123 -9.67 20.82 11.00
N ALA A 124 -9.86 19.65 11.61
CA ALA A 124 -9.50 19.42 13.01
C ALA A 124 -8.00 19.13 13.17
N PHE A 125 -7.40 18.46 12.19
CA PHE A 125 -5.97 18.17 12.14
C PHE A 125 -5.50 18.01 10.70
N ARG A 126 -4.17 17.93 10.51
CA ARG A 126 -3.54 17.70 9.21
C ARG A 126 -2.59 16.52 9.27
N VAL A 127 -2.56 15.74 8.19
CA VAL A 127 -1.59 14.66 8.00
C VAL A 127 -0.73 14.95 6.77
N GLY A 128 0.55 14.60 6.85
CA GLY A 128 1.44 14.69 5.69
C GLY A 128 0.98 13.70 4.62
N THR A 129 1.06 14.11 3.36
CA THR A 129 0.82 13.23 2.21
C THR A 129 2.04 13.21 1.31
N LEU A 130 2.22 12.11 0.57
CA LEU A 130 3.18 12.06 -0.52
C LEU A 130 2.39 12.13 -1.81
N VAL A 131 2.60 13.20 -2.57
CA VAL A 131 1.88 13.45 -3.80
C VAL A 131 2.76 13.03 -4.97
N VAL A 132 2.19 12.20 -5.84
CA VAL A 132 2.82 11.76 -7.08
C VAL A 132 2.30 12.64 -8.21
N ARG A 133 3.20 13.41 -8.83
CA ARG A 133 2.87 14.19 -10.03
C ARG A 133 2.93 13.27 -11.23
N VAL A 134 1.81 13.16 -11.93
CA VAL A 134 1.71 12.41 -13.19
C VAL A 134 1.71 13.41 -14.34
N ALA A 135 2.50 13.15 -15.37
CA ALA A 135 2.61 14.02 -16.53
C ALA A 135 1.26 14.09 -17.24
N GLU A 136 0.89 15.28 -17.69
CA GLU A 136 -0.43 15.57 -18.28
C GLU A 136 -0.76 14.67 -19.48
N ARG A 137 0.25 14.31 -20.29
CA ARG A 137 0.11 13.37 -21.41
C ARG A 137 -0.39 11.97 -21.00
N TYR A 138 -0.24 11.62 -19.72
CA TYR A 138 -0.75 10.39 -19.12
C TYR A 138 -1.99 10.61 -18.25
N GLY A 139 -2.71 11.75 -18.40
CA GLY A 139 -3.91 12.04 -17.63
C GLY A 139 -5.02 10.98 -17.76
N HIS A 140 -5.04 10.24 -18.87
CA HIS A 140 -5.94 9.09 -19.09
C HIS A 140 -5.73 7.93 -18.09
N LEU A 141 -4.58 7.88 -17.40
CA LEU A 141 -4.29 6.87 -16.38
C LEU A 141 -5.00 7.15 -15.05
N ALA A 142 -5.58 8.34 -14.87
CA ALA A 142 -6.35 8.66 -13.68
C ALA A 142 -7.60 7.77 -13.62
N SER A 143 -7.50 6.64 -12.91
CA SER A 143 -8.53 5.60 -12.90
C SER A 143 -9.80 5.98 -12.11
N GLY A 144 -9.83 7.17 -11.51
CA GLY A 144 -10.88 7.63 -10.60
C GLY A 144 -10.97 6.80 -9.30
N ARG A 145 -10.12 5.78 -9.14
CA ARG A 145 -10.13 4.90 -7.98
C ARG A 145 -9.71 5.68 -6.74
N ARG A 146 -10.50 5.53 -5.69
CA ARG A 146 -10.19 6.03 -4.35
C ARG A 146 -10.01 4.84 -3.43
N GLY A 147 -8.86 4.80 -2.76
CA GLY A 147 -8.59 3.80 -1.75
C GLY A 147 -8.20 4.46 -0.42
N PRO A 148 -8.22 3.69 0.68
CA PRO A 148 -7.93 4.20 2.01
C PRO A 148 -6.47 4.64 2.19
N TRP A 149 -5.57 4.28 1.26
CA TRP A 149 -4.13 4.55 1.37
C TRP A 149 -3.62 5.52 0.33
N ALA A 150 -4.31 5.63 -0.80
CA ALA A 150 -4.07 6.67 -1.79
C ALA A 150 -5.30 6.89 -2.67
N CYS A 151 -5.43 8.11 -3.21
CA CYS A 151 -6.52 8.50 -4.08
C CYS A 151 -6.06 9.48 -5.16
N TRP A 152 -6.77 9.47 -6.29
CA TRP A 152 -6.58 10.46 -7.34
C TRP A 152 -7.26 11.79 -6.99
N GLU A 153 -6.54 12.89 -7.13
CA GLU A 153 -6.99 14.27 -6.94
C GLU A 153 -6.36 15.15 -8.02
N ASP A 154 -7.15 15.73 -8.92
CA ASP A 154 -6.73 16.72 -9.93
C ASP A 154 -5.47 16.34 -10.73
N GLY A 155 -5.38 15.08 -11.19
CA GLY A 155 -4.23 14.57 -11.95
C GLY A 155 -3.02 14.16 -11.10
N TYR A 156 -3.13 14.26 -9.78
CA TYR A 156 -2.16 13.76 -8.82
C TYR A 156 -2.66 12.48 -8.16
N LEU A 157 -1.74 11.58 -7.86
CA LEU A 157 -2.02 10.44 -6.98
C LEU A 157 -1.48 10.78 -5.58
N VAL A 158 -2.39 10.95 -4.63
CA VAL A 158 -2.08 11.40 -3.26
C VAL A 158 -2.02 10.19 -2.34
N VAL A 159 -0.87 9.95 -1.71
CA VAL A 159 -0.66 8.85 -0.74
C VAL A 159 -0.82 9.38 0.68
N ASP A 160 -1.67 8.73 1.47
CA ASP A 160 -1.94 9.05 2.86
C ASP A 160 -0.77 8.64 3.77
N GLY A 161 -0.13 9.63 4.40
CA GLY A 161 1.03 9.42 5.25
C GLY A 161 0.76 8.63 6.54
N ARG A 162 -0.51 8.48 6.96
CA ARG A 162 -0.87 7.63 8.12
C ARG A 162 -0.46 6.17 7.91
N TRP A 163 -0.43 5.73 6.65
CA TRP A 163 -0.17 4.35 6.26
C TRP A 163 1.26 4.09 5.78
N SER A 164 2.15 5.09 5.80
CA SER A 164 3.53 5.00 5.37
C SER A 164 4.54 5.27 6.48
N GLU A 165 5.83 5.05 6.19
CA GLU A 165 6.90 5.62 7.00
C GLU A 165 6.79 7.17 7.05
N PRO A 166 7.40 7.83 8.07
CA PRO A 166 7.32 9.27 8.21
C PRO A 166 7.71 10.03 6.93
N LEU A 167 6.79 10.90 6.50
CA LEU A 167 6.94 11.72 5.29
C LEU A 167 7.68 13.01 5.62
N VAL A 168 9.00 12.89 5.77
CA VAL A 168 9.93 14.01 5.99
C VAL A 168 10.73 14.32 4.73
N VAL A 169 11.40 15.47 4.70
CA VAL A 169 12.22 15.92 3.56
C VAL A 169 13.25 14.86 3.13
N GLU A 170 13.84 14.13 4.08
CA GLU A 170 14.78 13.05 3.78
C GLU A 170 14.12 11.87 3.06
N THR A 171 12.90 11.50 3.43
CA THR A 171 12.10 10.49 2.71
C THR A 171 11.83 10.96 1.29
N LEU A 172 11.45 12.23 1.11
CA LEU A 172 11.21 12.81 -0.21
C LEU A 172 12.48 12.79 -1.08
N ARG A 173 13.61 13.25 -0.54
CA ARG A 173 14.91 13.29 -1.25
C ARG A 173 15.33 11.90 -1.69
N ARG A 174 15.17 10.89 -0.84
CA ARG A 174 15.44 9.49 -1.14
C ARG A 174 14.54 8.96 -2.27
N ILE A 175 13.24 9.24 -2.23
CA ILE A 175 12.30 8.76 -3.27
C ILE A 175 12.58 9.44 -4.62
N ASN A 176 12.72 10.76 -4.65
CA ASN A 176 13.05 11.48 -5.89
C ASN A 176 14.43 11.09 -6.43
N GLY A 177 15.41 10.84 -5.57
CA GLY A 177 16.72 10.29 -5.98
C GLY A 177 16.59 8.93 -6.65
N ARG A 178 15.75 8.04 -6.10
CA ARG A 178 15.44 6.72 -6.71
C ARG A 178 14.71 6.85 -8.04
N LEU A 179 13.77 7.78 -8.16
CA LEU A 179 13.10 8.09 -9.43
C LEU A 179 14.10 8.54 -10.50
N ALA A 180 14.98 9.48 -10.15
CA ALA A 180 15.99 9.98 -11.08
C ALA A 180 16.97 8.87 -11.51
N VAL A 181 17.36 7.98 -10.60
CA VAL A 181 18.19 6.82 -10.93
C VAL A 181 17.44 5.85 -11.85
N ALA A 182 16.17 5.53 -11.55
CA ALA A 182 15.38 4.61 -12.35
C ALA A 182 15.16 5.14 -13.78
N LYS A 183 14.88 6.44 -13.94
CA LYS A 183 14.69 7.06 -15.27
C LYS A 183 15.95 7.10 -16.13
N ARG A 184 17.14 7.00 -15.53
CA ARG A 184 18.42 6.97 -16.25
C ARG A 184 18.83 5.58 -16.68
N GLN A 185 18.21 4.53 -16.16
CA GLN A 185 18.51 3.17 -16.58
C GLN A 185 17.93 2.97 -17.98
N PRO A 186 18.73 2.50 -18.96
CA PRO A 186 18.20 2.20 -20.28
C PRO A 186 17.12 1.13 -20.13
N VAL A 187 15.96 1.37 -20.73
CA VAL A 187 14.94 0.34 -20.92
C VAL A 187 15.60 -0.73 -21.79
N VAL A 188 16.02 -1.82 -21.17
CA VAL A 188 16.53 -2.96 -21.92
C VAL A 188 15.31 -3.64 -22.51
N ASP A 189 15.02 -3.31 -23.77
CA ASP A 189 13.97 -3.98 -24.53
C ASP A 189 14.25 -5.49 -24.54
N PRO A 190 13.32 -6.33 -24.04
CA PRO A 190 13.46 -7.78 -24.08
C PRO A 190 13.67 -8.32 -25.50
N CYS A 191 13.26 -7.57 -26.52
CA CYS A 191 13.40 -7.93 -27.93
C CYS A 191 14.85 -7.96 -28.43
N VAL A 192 15.80 -7.27 -27.77
CA VAL A 192 17.20 -7.24 -28.23
C VAL A 192 17.98 -8.50 -27.82
N LEU A 193 17.49 -9.27 -26.84
CA LEU A 193 18.13 -10.51 -26.40
C LEU A 193 17.74 -11.75 -27.22
N SER A 194 16.70 -11.65 -28.07
CA SER A 194 16.25 -12.78 -28.90
C SER A 194 16.81 -12.76 -30.34
N GLY A 195 17.57 -11.72 -30.72
CA GLY A 195 18.07 -11.53 -32.09
C GLY A 195 19.53 -11.93 -32.34
N ALA A 196 20.25 -12.44 -31.35
CA ALA A 196 21.67 -12.80 -31.48
C ALA A 196 21.90 -14.29 -31.78
N SER A 197 21.01 -14.89 -32.60
CA SER A 197 21.14 -16.28 -33.07
C SER A 197 20.62 -16.38 -34.50
N GLU A 198 21.20 -15.64 -35.45
CA GLU A 198 21.17 -15.99 -36.88
C GLU A 198 22.16 -15.11 -37.66
N GLY A 199 23.42 -15.50 -37.62
CA GLY A 199 24.36 -15.36 -38.74
C GLY A 199 24.86 -16.78 -39.05
N CYS A 200 25.08 -17.25 -40.26
CA CYS A 200 25.31 -16.59 -41.54
C CYS A 200 24.87 -17.52 -42.68
N CYS A 201 24.39 -16.95 -43.79
CA CYS A 201 24.66 -17.51 -45.11
C CYS A 201 26.03 -16.99 -45.57
N GLY A 202 26.86 -17.89 -46.09
CA GLY A 202 28.18 -17.62 -46.65
C GLY A 202 28.93 -18.92 -46.88
#